data_AF-A0A2N2C2E0-F1
#
_entry.id   AF-A0A2N2C2E0-F1
#
_cell.length_a   1.000
_cell.length_b   1.000
_cell.length_c   1.000
_cell.angle_alpha   90.00
_cell.angle_beta   90.00
_cell.angle_gamma   90.00
#
_symmetry.space_group_name_H-M   'P 1'
#
loop_
_entity.id
_entity.type
_entity.pdbx_description
1 polymer ?
#
loop_
_entity_poly.entity_id
_entity_poly.type
_entity_poly.pdbx_seq_one_letter_code
_entity_poly.pdbx_strand_id
1 'polypeptide(L)' 'MWIDHQMPIKQKLSPMYIGFTYIFHTAMALIVNRMLVSGILQIAGTESDKIFIFDFAIVIFLFAAVMILLLILRKLAR' A
#
# COMPACT_ATOMS: atom_id res chain seq x y z
N MET A 1 -39.27 22.64 -10.00
CA MET A 1 -38.50 21.42 -10.29
C MET A 1 -37.14 21.60 -9.62
N TRP A 2 -37.02 21.18 -8.36
CA TRP A 2 -35.74 21.25 -7.64
C TRP A 2 -34.90 20.05 -8.07
N ILE A 3 -33.69 20.34 -8.56
CA ILE A 3 -32.69 19.32 -8.84
C ILE A 3 -32.20 18.87 -7.47
N ASP A 4 -32.71 17.73 -7.00
CA ASP A 4 -32.07 16.99 -5.92
C ASP A 4 -30.66 16.61 -6.41
N HIS A 5 -29.69 17.48 -6.13
CA HIS A 5 -28.30 17.08 -6.09
C HIS A 5 -28.19 16.04 -4.99
N GLN A 6 -28.35 14.77 -5.39
CA GLN A 6 -28.04 13.62 -4.58
C GLN A 6 -26.64 13.86 -3.99
N MET A 7 -26.60 14.19 -2.70
CA MET A 7 -25.34 14.24 -1.98
C MET A 7 -24.67 12.89 -2.18
N PRO A 8 -23.38 12.86 -2.56
CA PRO A 8 -22.70 11.60 -2.77
C PRO A 8 -22.79 10.84 -1.46
N ILE A 9 -23.37 9.65 -1.54
CA ILE A 9 -23.39 8.65 -0.48
C ILE A 9 -21.98 8.65 0.09
N LYS A 10 -21.80 9.22 1.29
CA LYS A 10 -20.58 9.04 2.07
C LYS A 10 -20.56 7.55 2.37
N GLN A 11 -19.98 6.78 1.45
CA GLN A 11 -19.81 5.34 1.58
C GLN A 11 -19.11 5.16 2.90
N LYS A 12 -19.84 4.62 3.88
CA LYS A 12 -19.33 4.33 5.22
C LYS A 12 -18.40 3.14 5.04
N LEU A 13 -17.20 3.42 4.54
CA LEU A 13 -16.21 2.40 4.22
C LEU A 13 -15.88 1.69 5.53
N SER A 14 -16.03 0.36 5.52
CA SER A 14 -15.69 -0.46 6.67
C SER A 14 -14.24 -0.17 7.08
N PRO A 15 -13.91 -0.11 8.39
CA PRO A 15 -12.53 0.05 8.86
C PRO A 15 -11.54 -0.94 8.22
N MET A 16 -12.03 -2.12 7.83
CA MET A 16 -11.27 -3.10 7.05
C MET A 16 -10.88 -2.60 5.66
N TYR A 17 -11.82 -1.99 4.94
CA TYR A 17 -11.57 -1.44 3.62
C TYR A 17 -10.56 -0.30 3.72
N ILE A 18 -10.70 0.58 4.72
CA ILE A 18 -9.74 1.67 4.97
C ILE A 18 -8.34 1.10 5.22
N GLY A 19 -8.22 0.11 6.12
CA GLY A 19 -6.94 -0.55 6.43
C GLY A 19 -6.31 -1.24 5.21
N PHE A 20 -7.10 -1.97 4.42
CA PHE A 20 -6.66 -2.59 3.17
C PHE A 20 -6.16 -1.53 2.17
N THR A 21 -6.89 -0.43 2.04
CA THR A 21 -6.55 0.65 1.11
C THR A 21 -5.22 1.29 1.50
N TYR A 22 -4.99 1.56 2.79
CA TYR A 22 -3.69 2.07 3.29
C TYR A 22 -2.54 1.11 2.99
N ILE A 23 -2.69 -0.17 3.34
CA ILE A 23 -1.68 -1.20 3.09
C ILE A 23 -1.35 -1.28 1.59
N PHE A 24 -2.37 -1.31 0.75
CA PHE A 24 -2.20 -1.39 -0.71
C PHE A 24 -1.45 -0.17 -1.27
N HIS A 25 -1.82 1.05 -0.88
CA HIS A 25 -1.16 2.27 -1.35
C HIS A 25 0.29 2.36 -0.87
N THR A 26 0.56 1.98 0.38
CA THR A 26 1.94 1.97 0.90
C THR A 26 2.81 0.94 0.18
N ALA A 27 2.28 -0.26 -0.11
CA ALA A 27 3.00 -1.27 -0.89
C ALA A 27 3.32 -0.77 -2.31
N MET A 28 2.34 -0.16 -2.99
CA MET A 28 2.57 0.42 -4.32
C MET A 28 3.60 1.56 -4.29
N ALA A 29 3.54 2.44 -3.30
CA ALA A 29 4.52 3.51 -3.16
C ALA A 29 5.96 2.97 -3.00
N LEU A 30 6.14 1.90 -2.23
CA LEU A 30 7.45 1.26 -2.07
C LEU A 30 7.97 0.63 -3.38
N ILE A 31 7.10 -0.06 -4.12
CA ILE A 31 7.45 -0.66 -5.42
C ILE A 31 7.84 0.43 -6.43
N VAL A 32 7.04 1.49 -6.54
CA VAL A 32 7.30 2.61 -7.46
C VAL A 32 8.59 3.33 -7.07
N ASN A 33 8.82 3.57 -5.78
CA ASN A 33 10.06 4.20 -5.31
C ASN A 33 11.29 3.34 -5.64
N ARG A 34 11.20 2.02 -5.49
CA ARG A 34 12.28 1.11 -5.92
C ARG A 34 12.57 1.24 -7.41
N MET A 35 11.53 1.25 -8.25
CA MET A 35 11.69 1.38 -9.71
C MET A 35 12.32 2.72 -10.09
N LEU A 36 11.88 3.83 -9.47
CA LEU A 36 12.46 5.16 -9.68
C LEU A 36 13.94 5.21 -9.28
N VAL A 37 14.27 4.73 -8.09
CA VAL A 37 15.66 4.72 -7.60
C VAL A 37 16.54 3.83 -8.49
N SER A 38 16.03 2.67 -8.92
CA SER A 38 16.72 1.80 -9.86
C SER A 38 17.00 2.49 -11.20
N GLY A 39 16.01 3.21 -11.75
CA GLY A 39 16.18 3.95 -13.00
C GLY A 39 17.20 5.09 -12.88
N ILE A 40 17.17 5.84 -11.76
CA ILE A 40 18.14 6.91 -11.50
C ILE A 40 19.56 6.34 -11.40
N LEU A 41 19.74 5.22 -10.67
CA LEU A 41 21.04 4.57 -10.52
C LEU A 41 21.59 4.03 -11.86
N GLN A 42 20.71 3.48 -12.71
CA GLN A 42 21.08 3.08 -14.07
C GLN A 42 21.54 4.26 -14.92
N ILE A 43 20.83 5.39 -14.88
CA ILE A 43 21.22 6.62 -15.61
C ILE A 43 22.55 7.19 -15.08
N ALA A 44 22.76 7.13 -13.77
CA ALA A 44 23.99 7.60 -13.14
C ALA A 44 25.21 6.69 -13.41
N GLY A 45 25.02 5.52 -14.04
CA GLY A 45 26.10 4.56 -14.28
C GLY A 45 26.66 3.93 -13.00
N THR A 46 25.93 4.04 -11.89
CA THR A 46 26.33 3.47 -10.60
C THR A 46 25.47 2.26 -10.30
N GLU A 47 26.02 1.06 -10.44
CA GLU A 47 25.41 -0.12 -9.81
C GLU A 47 25.52 0.07 -8.29
N SER A 48 24.38 0.17 -7.61
CA SER A 48 24.36 0.35 -6.16
C SER A 48 23.55 -0.75 -5.49
N ASP A 49 24.23 -1.50 -4.62
CA ASP A 49 23.64 -2.49 -3.71
C ASP A 49 22.56 -1.88 -2.79
N LYS A 50 22.40 -0.55 -2.76
CA LYS A 50 21.38 0.15 -1.98
C LYS A 50 19.95 -0.14 -2.44
N ILE A 51 19.74 -0.70 -3.64
CA ILE A 51 18.43 -1.18 -4.10
C ILE A 51 17.89 -2.30 -3.18
N PHE A 52 18.78 -3.10 -2.56
CA PHE A 52 18.39 -4.18 -1.66
C PHE A 52 17.60 -3.69 -0.43
N ILE A 53 17.84 -2.46 0.04
CA ILE A 53 17.12 -1.90 1.18
C ILE A 53 15.63 -1.73 0.86
N PHE A 54 15.31 -1.36 -0.39
CA PHE A 54 13.93 -1.23 -0.85
C PHE A 54 13.27 -2.61 -0.98
N ASP A 55 13.99 -3.61 -1.50
CA ASP A 55 13.50 -4.99 -1.56
C ASP A 55 13.20 -5.55 -0.17
N PHE A 56 14.12 -5.33 0.78
CA PHE A 56 13.95 -5.79 2.16
C PHE A 56 12.77 -5.08 2.87
N ALA A 57 12.62 -3.77 2.66
CA ALA A 57 11.51 -3.00 3.20
C ALA A 57 10.15 -3.46 2.65
N ILE A 58 10.07 -3.78 1.35
CA ILE A 58 8.86 -4.32 0.72
C ILE A 58 8.46 -5.66 1.36
N VAL A 59 9.43 -6.57 1.56
CA VAL A 59 9.18 -7.89 2.16
C VAL A 59 8.69 -7.77 3.60
N ILE A 60 9.34 -6.94 4.43
CA ILE A 60 8.92 -6.72 5.83
C ILE A 60 7.52 -6.12 5.88
N PHE A 61 7.23 -5.14 5.02
CA PHE A 61 5.93 -4.49 4.98
C PHE A 61 4.81 -5.46 4.57
N LEU A 62 5.02 -6.26 3.51
CA LEU A 62 4.09 -7.28 3.06
C LEU A 62 3.83 -8.33 4.15
N PHE A 63 4.88 -8.77 4.85
CA PHE A 63 4.75 -9.71 5.96
C PHE A 63 3.89 -9.13 7.09
N ALA A 64 4.16 -7.89 7.52
CA ALA A 64 3.38 -7.21 8.55
C ALA A 64 1.91 -7.02 8.11
N ALA A 65 1.68 -6.65 6.86
CA ALA A 65 0.35 -6.48 6.28
C ALA A 65 -0.47 -7.78 6.31
N VAL A 66 0.12 -8.90 5.91
CA VAL A 66 -0.53 -10.22 5.95
C VAL A 66 -0.85 -10.63 7.39
N MET A 67 0.07 -10.40 8.33
CA MET A 67 -0.15 -10.68 9.76
C MET A 67 -1.30 -9.87 10.34
N ILE A 68 -1.38 -8.57 10.02
CA ILE A 68 -2.49 -7.70 10.44
C ILE A 68 -3.80 -8.19 9.84
N LEU A 69 -3.82 -8.57 8.56
CA LEU A 69 -5.01 -9.09 7.89
C LEU A 69 -5.50 -10.40 8.54
N LEU A 70 -4.59 -11.33 8.86
CA LEU A 70 -4.92 -12.57 9.56
C LEU A 70 -5.50 -12.31 10.96
N LEU A 71 -4.94 -11.35 11.70
CA LEU A 71 -5.48 -10.95 13.01
C LEU A 71 -6.89 -10.37 12.91
N ILE A 72 -7.14 -9.55 11.89
CA ILE A 72 -8.46 -8.97 11.61
C ILE A 72 -9.47 -10.09 11.26
N LEU A 73 -9.13 -10.98 10.32
CA LEU A 73 -9.97 -12.11 9.92
C LEU A 73 -10.28 -13.04 11.11
N ARG A 74 -9.26 -13.36 11.93
CA ARG A 74 -9.44 -14.18 13.13
C ARG A 74 -10.36 -13.53 14.16
N LYS A 75 -10.35 -12.19 14.26
CA LYS A 75 -11.25 -11.43 15.14
C LYS A 75 -12.69 -11.43 14.62
N LEU A 76 -12.91 -11.43 13.31
CA LEU A 76 -14.25 -11.44 12.70
C LEU A 76 -14.89 -12.83 12.65
N ALA A 77 -14.09 -13.88 12.64
CA ALA A 77 -14.54 -15.27 12.65
C ALA A 77 -15.00 -15.74 14.05
N ARG A 78 -14.84 -14.92 15.09
CA ARG A 78 -15.39 -15.12 16.44
C ARG A 78 -16.56 -14.20 16.66
#